data_AF-A0A1V6BUL4-F1
#
_entry.id   AF-A0A1V6BUL4-F1
#
_cell.length_a   1.000
_cell.length_b   1.000
_cell.length_c   1.000
_cell.angle_alpha   90.00
_cell.angle_beta   90.00
_cell.angle_gamma   90.00
#
_symmetry.space_group_name_H-M   'P 1'
#
loop_
_entity.id
_entity.type
_entity.pdbx_description
1 polymer ?
#
loop_
_entity_poly.entity_id
_entity_poly.type
_entity_poly.pdbx_seq_one_letter_code
_entity_poly.pdbx_strand_id
1 'polypeptide(L)'
;MTEPISVEEFLKRSVTTPVADVRTPAEYEKGHIPRAVLFSLFNDRERAEVGTLYVQQGRTAAVLKGLELTGPRLGAMARRGLEIARGGAAAAEGSDAGGSAAGGSAAGGSAAGGPAAATEGSAAGPRSSGAAGESFAGSGSSAAASGSSAAESGSSAAESGSSTARSESSAAASGSSAAESGSSAARSGSSLLLYCWRGGMRSASVAWLMESVGVRCFTLENGYKAYRNHLLGFFEHLPHPLKVLGGLTGSGKTERLHLMAEAGEQVIDLEGLAGHKGSAFGNLGLPPQPSTEHFQNMLYDAFSHMDPARPVWVEDESRNIGRCSLPDGLWDKMQQARFYLLDTPLEERVERLMREYGNFDPDMLETAILKIQKRLGYDMSKKAVEACRCGNIRTALEICLAYYDKAYTYQLETRKKNYGIHTFDTI
;
A
#
# COMPACT_ATOMS: atom_id res chain seq x y z
N MET A 1 -1.41 30.77 5.42
CA MET A 1 -0.40 29.84 4.88
C MET A 1 -0.56 28.55 5.64
N THR A 2 -0.82 27.46 4.93
CA THR A 2 -0.95 26.13 5.53
C THR A 2 0.36 25.72 6.19
N GLU A 3 0.32 25.36 7.46
CA GLU A 3 1.52 24.90 8.19
C GLU A 3 1.76 23.41 7.91
N PRO A 4 2.98 23.03 7.47
CA PRO A 4 3.40 21.64 7.47
C PRO A 4 3.48 21.10 8.90
N ILE A 5 3.00 19.89 9.12
CA ILE A 5 3.05 19.19 10.40
C ILE A 5 3.90 17.93 10.27
N SER A 6 4.53 17.50 11.38
CA SER A 6 5.35 16.30 11.41
C SER A 6 4.54 15.04 11.11
N VAL A 7 5.22 13.93 10.84
CA VAL A 7 4.57 12.64 10.59
C VAL A 7 3.72 12.21 11.79
N GLU A 8 4.24 12.36 13.01
CA GLU A 8 3.58 11.96 14.25
C GLU A 8 2.28 12.75 14.47
N GLU A 9 2.33 14.07 14.32
CA GLU A 9 1.15 14.92 14.46
C GLU A 9 0.14 14.68 13.33
N PHE A 10 0.62 14.40 12.11
CA PHE A 10 -0.23 14.03 10.98
C PHE A 10 -1.01 12.74 11.24
N LEU A 11 -0.34 11.69 11.71
CA LEU A 11 -0.94 10.40 12.04
C LEU A 11 -1.89 10.51 13.24
N LYS A 12 -1.55 11.32 14.25
CA LYS A 12 -2.45 11.57 15.37
C LYS A 12 -3.75 12.23 14.92
N ARG A 13 -3.68 13.20 14.01
CA ARG A 13 -4.87 13.89 13.47
C ARG A 13 -5.67 13.02 12.50
N SER A 14 -5.02 12.11 11.76
CA SER A 14 -5.69 11.28 10.75
C SER A 14 -6.73 10.33 11.35
N VAL A 15 -6.69 10.09 12.66
CA VAL A 15 -7.71 9.34 13.39
C VAL A 15 -9.09 10.01 13.31
N THR A 16 -9.15 11.34 13.31
CA THR A 16 -10.41 12.09 13.38
C THR A 16 -10.60 13.06 12.22
N THR A 17 -9.55 13.32 11.44
CA THR A 17 -9.55 14.27 10.33
C THR A 17 -9.37 13.51 9.02
N PRO A 18 -10.22 13.74 7.99
CA PRO A 18 -10.06 13.14 6.68
C PRO A 18 -8.68 13.41 6.08
N VAL A 19 -8.09 12.38 5.46
CA VAL A 19 -6.79 12.45 4.79
C VAL A 19 -7.01 12.41 3.28
N ALA A 20 -6.39 13.34 2.57
CA ALA A 20 -6.45 13.44 1.12
C ALA A 20 -5.05 13.31 0.50
N ASP A 21 -4.91 12.32 -0.37
CA ASP A 21 -3.71 12.09 -1.17
C ASP A 21 -3.81 12.84 -2.49
N VAL A 22 -2.99 13.88 -2.67
CA VAL A 22 -3.05 14.70 -3.89
C VAL A 22 -2.12 14.21 -5.00
N ARG A 23 -1.54 13.02 -4.83
CA ARG A 23 -0.73 12.35 -5.85
C ARG A 23 -1.61 11.79 -6.97
N THR A 24 -0.97 11.28 -8.02
CA THR A 24 -1.67 10.68 -9.15
C THR A 24 -2.29 9.33 -8.79
N PRO A 25 -3.24 8.82 -9.60
CA PRO A 25 -3.80 7.48 -9.42
C PRO A 25 -2.73 6.38 -9.35
N ALA A 26 -1.73 6.37 -10.23
CA ALA A 26 -0.67 5.36 -10.18
C ALA A 26 0.21 5.47 -8.91
N GLU A 27 0.48 6.68 -8.42
CA GLU A 27 1.19 6.89 -7.14
C GLU A 27 0.37 6.37 -5.95
N TYR A 28 -0.96 6.52 -5.97
CA TYR A 28 -1.88 6.06 -4.93
C TYR A 28 -2.05 4.53 -4.92
N GLU A 29 -2.24 3.95 -6.10
CA GLU A 29 -2.36 2.49 -6.31
C GLU A 29 -1.08 1.76 -5.88
N LYS A 30 0.08 2.36 -6.17
CA LYS A 30 1.35 1.84 -5.68
C LYS A 30 1.39 1.83 -4.17
N GLY A 31 0.83 2.81 -3.47
CA GLY A 31 0.72 2.78 -2.03
C GLY A 31 0.41 4.15 -1.46
N HIS A 32 -0.50 4.19 -0.49
CA HIS A 32 -0.99 5.40 0.16
C HIS A 32 -1.07 5.20 1.68
N ILE A 33 -1.13 6.31 2.43
CA ILE A 33 -1.34 6.27 3.88
C ILE A 33 -2.71 5.64 4.14
N PRO A 34 -2.86 4.66 5.02
CA PRO A 34 -4.15 4.01 5.27
C PRO A 34 -5.23 5.03 5.64
N ARG A 35 -6.44 4.81 5.12
CA ARG A 35 -7.61 5.72 5.20
C ARG A 35 -7.52 7.02 4.39
N ALA A 36 -6.42 7.26 3.66
CA ALA A 36 -6.37 8.37 2.72
C ALA A 36 -7.35 8.18 1.57
N VAL A 37 -8.01 9.25 1.14
CA VAL A 37 -8.83 9.31 -0.06
C VAL A 37 -8.03 9.93 -1.19
N LEU A 38 -8.10 9.35 -2.39
CA LEU A 38 -7.49 9.95 -3.57
C LEU A 38 -8.16 11.29 -3.92
N PHE A 39 -7.38 12.36 -3.90
CA PHE A 39 -7.78 13.71 -4.26
C PHE A 39 -6.76 14.34 -5.21
N SER A 40 -6.53 13.65 -6.34
CA SER A 40 -5.46 13.94 -7.27
C SER A 40 -5.49 15.37 -7.81
N LEU A 41 -4.35 16.07 -7.71
CA LEU A 41 -4.14 17.34 -8.41
C LEU A 41 -3.93 17.13 -9.91
N PHE A 42 -3.28 16.03 -10.28
CA PHE A 42 -2.93 15.65 -11.65
C PHE A 42 -3.26 14.18 -11.91
N ASN A 43 -3.64 13.85 -13.14
CA ASN A 43 -3.54 12.48 -13.63
C ASN A 43 -2.08 12.11 -13.94
N ASP A 44 -1.82 10.84 -14.27
CA ASP A 44 -0.45 10.34 -14.49
C ASP A 44 0.27 11.04 -15.65
N ARG A 45 -0.45 11.34 -16.74
CA ARG A 45 0.10 12.02 -17.93
C ARG A 45 0.47 13.47 -17.62
N GLU A 46 -0.46 14.22 -17.01
CA GLU A 46 -0.26 15.60 -16.59
C GLU A 46 0.92 15.71 -15.61
N ARG A 47 1.02 14.77 -14.66
CA ARG A 47 2.15 14.72 -13.73
C ARG A 47 3.47 14.49 -14.43
N ALA A 48 3.52 13.61 -15.43
CA ALA A 48 4.72 13.36 -16.21
C ALA A 48 5.14 14.60 -17.01
N GLU A 49 4.18 15.31 -17.61
CA GLU A 49 4.40 16.55 -18.35
C GLU A 49 4.94 17.68 -17.44
N VAL A 50 4.23 17.99 -16.35
CA VAL A 50 4.64 19.01 -15.37
C VAL A 50 6.00 18.66 -14.75
N GLY A 51 6.23 17.37 -14.48
CA GLY A 51 7.51 16.88 -13.98
C GLY A 51 8.66 17.10 -14.94
N THR A 52 8.45 16.79 -16.21
CA THR A 52 9.44 16.99 -17.27
C THR A 52 9.79 18.47 -17.42
N LEU A 53 8.77 19.34 -17.48
CA LEU A 53 8.99 20.79 -17.55
C LEU A 53 9.74 21.33 -16.32
N TYR A 54 9.46 20.82 -15.12
CA TYR A 54 10.17 21.23 -13.92
C TYR A 54 11.67 20.95 -14.02
N VAL A 55 12.04 19.79 -14.54
CA VAL A 55 13.44 19.39 -14.72
C VAL A 55 14.10 20.15 -15.86
N GLN A 56 13.41 20.33 -16.99
CA GLN A 56 14.00 20.90 -18.21
C GLN A 56 14.01 22.43 -18.24
N GLN A 57 12.95 23.06 -17.74
CA GLN A 57 12.69 24.50 -17.87
C GLN A 57 12.52 25.20 -16.52
N GLY A 58 12.66 24.46 -15.42
CA GLY A 58 12.62 24.97 -14.07
C GLY A 58 11.21 25.20 -13.52
N ARG A 59 11.18 25.76 -12.30
CA ARG A 59 9.97 25.88 -11.48
C ARG A 59 8.85 26.68 -12.15
N THR A 60 9.17 27.85 -12.72
CA THR A 60 8.14 28.78 -13.23
C THR A 60 7.34 28.16 -14.37
N ALA A 61 8.01 27.52 -15.34
CA ALA A 61 7.35 26.85 -16.46
C ALA A 61 6.41 25.73 -15.99
N ALA A 62 6.87 24.92 -15.03
CA ALA A 62 6.05 23.85 -14.44
C ALA A 62 4.82 24.38 -13.69
N VAL A 63 4.96 25.50 -12.97
CA VAL A 63 3.83 26.13 -12.26
C VAL A 63 2.80 26.67 -13.25
N LEU A 64 3.24 27.40 -14.29
CA LEU A 64 2.34 27.91 -15.32
C LEU A 64 1.58 26.78 -16.02
N LYS A 65 2.29 25.71 -16.40
CA LYS A 65 1.65 24.54 -17.01
C LYS A 65 0.66 23.86 -16.06
N GLY A 66 1.05 23.71 -14.80
CA GLY A 66 0.17 23.14 -13.77
C GLY A 66 -1.14 23.94 -13.62
N LEU A 67 -1.07 25.27 -13.63
CA LEU A 67 -2.24 26.15 -13.57
C LEU A 67 -3.11 26.03 -14.82
N GLU A 68 -2.53 25.95 -16.02
CA GLU A 68 -3.27 25.73 -17.27
C GLU A 68 -4.08 24.42 -17.23
N LEU A 69 -3.46 23.33 -16.75
CA LEU A 69 -4.09 22.01 -16.67
C LEU A 69 -5.17 21.92 -15.58
N THR A 70 -4.97 22.60 -14.45
CA THR A 70 -5.86 22.47 -13.29
C THR A 70 -6.94 23.55 -13.22
N GLY A 71 -6.69 24.74 -13.78
CA GLY A 71 -7.57 25.89 -13.78
C GLY A 71 -9.03 25.56 -14.15
N PRO A 72 -9.29 24.90 -15.30
CA PRO A 72 -10.64 24.56 -15.73
C PRO A 72 -11.44 23.68 -14.75
N ARG A 73 -10.76 22.94 -13.87
CA ARG A 73 -11.39 21.99 -12.92
C ARG A 73 -11.34 22.41 -11.45
N LEU A 74 -10.79 23.58 -11.11
CA LEU A 74 -10.68 24.04 -9.72
C LEU A 74 -12.02 24.08 -8.98
N GLY A 75 -13.08 24.54 -9.64
CA GLY A 75 -14.42 24.60 -9.04
C GLY A 75 -15.03 23.21 -8.76
N ALA A 76 -14.69 22.20 -9.56
CA ALA A 76 -15.09 20.80 -9.30
C ALA A 76 -14.26 20.21 -8.16
N MET A 77 -12.94 20.46 -8.16
CA MET A 77 -12.04 20.04 -7.08
C MET A 77 -12.45 20.61 -5.72
N ALA A 78 -12.80 21.90 -5.64
CA ALA A 78 -13.23 22.53 -4.40
C ALA A 78 -14.51 21.90 -3.84
N ARG A 79 -15.49 21.58 -4.72
CA ARG A 79 -16.71 20.85 -4.33
C ARG A 79 -16.40 19.47 -3.78
N ARG A 80 -15.57 18.70 -4.49
CA ARG A 80 -15.15 17.36 -4.03
C ARG A 80 -14.38 17.44 -2.69
N GLY A 81 -13.50 18.43 -2.53
CA GLY A 81 -12.78 18.62 -1.28
C GLY A 81 -13.69 18.96 -0.10
N LEU A 82 -14.78 19.72 -0.32
CA LEU A 82 -15.80 19.97 0.71
C LEU A 82 -16.55 18.70 1.11
N GLU A 83 -16.82 17.78 0.18
CA GLU A 83 -17.41 16.47 0.48
C GLU A 83 -16.47 15.63 1.36
N ILE A 84 -15.19 15.53 0.98
CA ILE A 84 -14.17 14.80 1.73
C ILE A 84 -14.04 15.37 3.15
N ALA A 85 -13.94 16.71 3.28
CA ALA A 85 -13.76 17.38 4.57
C ALA A 85 -14.98 17.25 5.52
N ARG A 86 -16.16 16.90 4.99
CA ARG A 86 -17.38 16.63 5.79
C ARG A 86 -17.50 15.18 6.24
N GLY A 87 -16.51 14.32 5.92
CA GLY A 87 -16.57 12.88 6.22
C GLY A 87 -17.32 12.07 5.16
N GLY A 88 -17.61 12.66 3.99
CA GLY A 88 -18.20 11.97 2.86
C GLY A 88 -17.17 11.11 2.14
N ALA A 89 -16.83 9.95 2.69
CA ALA A 89 -16.24 8.87 1.91
C ALA A 89 -17.39 8.15 1.16
N ALA A 90 -17.77 8.68 0.01
CA ALA A 90 -18.63 7.96 -0.93
C ALA A 90 -17.91 7.81 -2.27
N ALA A 91 -17.94 6.57 -2.74
CA ALA A 91 -17.37 5.98 -3.93
C ALA A 91 -17.39 6.88 -5.18
N ALA A 92 -16.31 6.80 -5.96
CA ALA A 92 -16.30 7.18 -7.36
C ALA A 92 -15.46 6.14 -8.12
N GLU A 93 -16.06 4.98 -8.36
CA GLU A 93 -15.73 4.17 -9.53
C GLU A 93 -16.27 4.88 -10.78
N GLY A 94 -15.44 4.92 -11.83
CA GLY A 94 -15.84 4.97 -13.24
C GLY A 94 -16.83 6.04 -13.69
N SER A 95 -16.32 7.20 -14.13
CA SER A 95 -17.00 7.96 -15.19
C SER A 95 -16.18 7.84 -16.47
N ASP A 96 -16.36 6.72 -17.16
CA ASP A 96 -16.03 6.60 -18.58
C ASP A 96 -17.02 7.48 -19.36
N ALA A 97 -16.46 8.45 -20.07
CA ALA A 97 -17.15 9.14 -21.14
C ALA A 97 -17.19 8.21 -22.35
N GLY A 98 -18.35 7.62 -22.63
CA GLY A 98 -18.59 6.81 -23.82
C GLY A 98 -20.03 6.98 -24.29
N GLY A 99 -20.20 7.69 -25.40
CA GLY A 99 -21.48 8.12 -25.91
C GLY A 99 -22.40 7.00 -26.40
N SER A 100 -23.70 7.27 -26.22
CA SER A 100 -24.85 6.77 -26.95
C SER A 100 -24.58 6.28 -28.39
N ALA A 101 -24.98 5.03 -28.68
CA ALA A 101 -25.67 4.69 -29.92
C ALA A 101 -26.65 3.53 -29.66
N ALA A 102 -27.89 3.77 -30.06
CA ALA A 102 -29.05 2.91 -29.90
C ALA A 102 -29.08 1.75 -30.92
N GLY A 103 -29.84 0.70 -30.57
CA GLY A 103 -30.72 0.03 -31.52
C GLY A 103 -30.57 -1.48 -31.68
N GLY A 104 -31.65 -2.22 -31.36
CA GLY A 104 -32.11 -3.31 -32.22
C GLY A 104 -31.99 -4.74 -31.69
N SER A 105 -33.05 -5.19 -31.03
CA SER A 105 -33.42 -6.60 -30.83
C SER A 105 -33.58 -7.35 -32.17
N ALA A 106 -33.08 -8.60 -32.27
CA ALA A 106 -33.80 -9.71 -32.90
C ALA A 106 -33.15 -11.07 -32.61
N ALA A 107 -34.02 -12.06 -32.44
CA ALA A 107 -33.77 -13.43 -32.05
C ALA A 107 -33.29 -14.35 -33.20
N GLY A 108 -32.75 -15.52 -32.80
CA GLY A 108 -33.03 -16.80 -33.48
C GLY A 108 -31.88 -17.44 -34.26
N GLY A 109 -31.71 -18.75 -34.07
CA GLY A 109 -31.25 -19.64 -35.14
C GLY A 109 -30.04 -20.53 -34.84
N SER A 110 -30.33 -21.76 -34.41
CA SER A 110 -29.44 -22.93 -34.44
C SER A 110 -29.10 -23.38 -35.88
N ALA A 111 -27.86 -23.88 -36.11
CA ALA A 111 -27.46 -24.98 -37.01
C ALA A 111 -25.95 -24.88 -37.28
N ALA A 112 -25.12 -25.83 -36.80
CA ALA A 112 -24.71 -27.06 -37.49
C ALA A 112 -23.78 -26.85 -38.71
N GLY A 113 -22.57 -27.43 -38.64
CA GLY A 113 -21.73 -27.71 -39.81
C GLY A 113 -20.23 -27.48 -39.62
N GLY A 114 -19.49 -28.50 -39.19
CA GLY A 114 -18.13 -28.74 -39.72
C GLY A 114 -18.20 -29.78 -40.86
N PRO A 115 -17.08 -30.31 -41.38
CA PRO A 115 -15.69 -29.82 -41.35
C PRO A 115 -15.05 -29.83 -42.77
N ALA A 116 -13.84 -29.28 -42.93
CA ALA A 116 -12.95 -29.68 -44.02
C ALA A 116 -11.48 -29.37 -43.72
N ALA A 117 -10.64 -30.40 -43.87
CA ALA A 117 -9.20 -30.42 -43.73
C ALA A 117 -8.50 -30.23 -45.09
N ALA A 118 -7.26 -29.71 -45.07
CA ALA A 118 -6.13 -30.02 -45.97
C ALA A 118 -4.93 -29.14 -45.52
N THR A 119 -3.80 -29.66 -45.01
CA THR A 119 -2.61 -30.21 -45.72
C THR A 119 -2.07 -29.22 -46.78
N GLU A 120 -0.81 -28.77 -46.83
CA GLU A 120 0.49 -29.43 -46.61
C GLU A 120 1.67 -28.43 -46.71
N GLY A 121 2.87 -28.84 -46.24
CA GLY A 121 4.21 -28.41 -46.72
C GLY A 121 4.85 -27.20 -46.00
N SER A 122 5.75 -27.30 -45.02
CA SER A 122 7.10 -27.92 -44.97
C SER A 122 8.17 -27.25 -45.86
N ALA A 123 9.11 -26.52 -45.24
CA ALA A 123 10.55 -26.59 -45.53
C ALA A 123 11.40 -25.81 -44.49
N ALA A 124 12.41 -26.49 -43.95
CA ALA A 124 13.45 -26.05 -43.00
C ALA A 124 14.35 -24.93 -43.58
N GLY A 125 14.78 -23.91 -42.82
CA GLY A 125 15.93 -23.91 -41.89
C GLY A 125 17.15 -23.21 -42.54
N PRO A 126 18.30 -22.98 -41.88
CA PRO A 126 18.59 -22.55 -40.50
C PRO A 126 19.51 -21.29 -40.46
N ARG A 127 19.89 -20.83 -39.25
CA ARG A 127 21.11 -20.05 -38.81
C ARG A 127 20.71 -18.95 -37.81
N SER A 128 20.98 -19.07 -36.51
CA SER A 128 22.25 -19.04 -35.76
C SER A 128 22.60 -17.64 -35.22
N SER A 129 22.93 -17.64 -33.91
CA SER A 129 23.83 -16.74 -33.16
C SER A 129 23.43 -15.29 -32.95
N GLY A 130 23.34 -14.90 -31.67
CA GLY A 130 23.33 -13.50 -31.25
C GLY A 130 22.99 -13.30 -29.78
N ALA A 131 23.75 -13.94 -28.88
CA ALA A 131 23.71 -13.61 -27.45
C ALA A 131 24.44 -12.28 -27.22
N ALA A 132 23.79 -11.32 -26.56
CA ALA A 132 24.44 -10.17 -25.94
C ALA A 132 23.88 -10.04 -24.52
N GLY A 133 24.75 -10.33 -23.56
CA GLY A 133 24.48 -10.21 -22.14
C GLY A 133 24.55 -8.77 -21.68
N GLU A 134 23.65 -8.43 -20.77
CA GLU A 134 23.71 -7.24 -19.94
C GLU A 134 24.76 -7.47 -18.83
N SER A 135 25.69 -6.53 -18.69
CA SER A 135 26.55 -6.40 -17.51
C SER A 135 26.48 -4.97 -16.99
N PHE A 136 26.05 -4.87 -15.73
CA PHE A 136 25.93 -3.62 -14.96
C PHE A 136 26.85 -3.75 -13.74
N ALA A 137 27.92 -2.96 -13.70
CA ALA A 137 28.75 -2.56 -12.54
C ALA A 137 30.01 -1.87 -13.12
N GLY A 138 30.55 -0.75 -12.63
CA GLY A 138 30.27 0.11 -11.48
C GLY A 138 31.38 1.18 -11.41
N SER A 139 31.35 1.98 -10.33
CA SER A 139 32.32 3.01 -9.92
C SER A 139 32.29 4.33 -10.74
N GLY A 140 32.46 5.51 -10.17
CA GLY A 140 32.85 5.88 -8.81
C GLY A 140 32.75 7.39 -8.59
N SER A 141 33.01 7.73 -7.34
CA SER A 141 32.87 8.99 -6.62
C SER A 141 33.61 10.23 -7.19
N SER A 142 33.03 11.41 -6.98
CA SER A 142 33.73 12.67 -6.69
C SER A 142 32.72 13.62 -5.99
N ALA A 143 32.85 13.88 -4.69
CA ALA A 143 33.72 14.90 -4.09
C ALA A 143 33.55 16.28 -4.75
N ALA A 144 32.57 17.06 -4.29
CA ALA A 144 32.47 18.49 -4.58
C ALA A 144 32.82 19.26 -3.31
N ALA A 145 33.94 19.98 -3.43
CA ALA A 145 34.56 20.78 -2.40
C ALA A 145 33.78 22.07 -2.11
N SER A 146 33.93 22.49 -0.86
CA SER A 146 33.82 23.84 -0.33
C SER A 146 34.40 24.91 -1.26
N GLY A 147 33.64 25.98 -1.48
CA GLY A 147 34.08 27.21 -2.15
C GLY A 147 33.39 28.41 -1.53
N SER A 148 34.10 29.07 -0.63
CA SER A 148 33.81 30.36 0.00
C SER A 148 34.21 31.53 -0.90
N SER A 149 33.35 32.54 -1.03
CA SER A 149 33.69 33.94 -1.34
C SER A 149 32.57 34.83 -0.77
N ALA A 150 32.82 35.58 0.30
CA ALA A 150 33.46 36.90 0.31
C ALA A 150 32.68 37.90 -0.57
N ALA A 151 31.80 38.66 0.07
CA ALA A 151 31.30 39.92 -0.45
C ALA A 151 31.29 40.95 0.69
N GLU A 152 31.82 42.12 0.35
CA GLU A 152 32.44 43.09 1.23
C GLU A 152 31.44 43.97 2.00
N SER A 153 31.93 44.40 3.15
CA SER A 153 31.51 45.51 3.98
C SER A 153 31.52 46.85 3.24
N GLY A 154 30.48 47.65 3.42
CA GLY A 154 30.44 49.08 3.10
C GLY A 154 29.52 49.81 4.07
N SER A 155 30.13 50.43 5.08
CA SER A 155 29.51 51.30 6.08
C SER A 155 29.19 52.70 5.53
N SER A 156 28.06 53.29 5.93
CA SER A 156 27.99 54.74 6.19
C SER A 156 26.92 55.05 7.24
N ALA A 157 27.31 55.91 8.17
CA ALA A 157 26.58 56.38 9.34
C ALA A 157 25.53 57.44 8.96
N ALA A 158 24.33 57.36 9.56
CA ALA A 158 23.82 58.28 10.58
C ALA A 158 23.36 59.65 10.07
N GLU A 159 22.05 59.91 10.22
CA GLU A 159 21.57 61.21 10.68
C GLU A 159 20.22 61.08 11.38
N SER A 160 20.13 61.83 12.46
CA SER A 160 19.09 61.93 13.49
C SER A 160 17.93 62.84 13.09
N GLY A 161 16.74 62.59 13.63
CA GLY A 161 15.63 63.55 13.57
C GLY A 161 14.44 63.14 14.43
N SER A 162 14.42 63.61 15.68
CA SER A 162 13.25 63.53 16.58
C SER A 162 12.17 64.54 16.17
N SER A 163 10.89 64.18 16.26
CA SER A 163 9.88 65.10 16.77
C SER A 163 8.64 64.37 17.30
N THR A 164 8.26 64.83 18.49
CA THR A 164 7.08 64.59 19.32
C THR A 164 5.76 65.06 18.69
N ALA A 165 4.64 64.39 18.98
CA ALA A 165 3.53 64.91 19.81
C ALA A 165 2.17 64.20 19.60
N ARG A 166 1.53 63.86 20.74
CA ARG A 166 0.09 64.06 21.11
C ARG A 166 -0.99 63.40 20.24
N SER A 167 -1.66 62.35 20.73
CA SER A 167 -2.84 62.35 21.63
C SER A 167 -4.10 62.92 20.98
N GLU A 168 -5.11 62.06 20.77
CA GLU A 168 -6.51 62.41 21.08
C GLU A 168 -7.40 61.18 21.14
N SER A 169 -8.00 61.03 22.32
CA SER A 169 -9.14 60.20 22.68
C SER A 169 -10.43 60.76 22.08
N SER A 170 -11.34 59.91 21.63
CA SER A 170 -12.77 60.19 21.74
C SER A 170 -13.54 58.91 22.04
N ALA A 171 -13.92 58.80 23.31
CA ALA A 171 -15.05 58.00 23.75
C ALA A 171 -16.29 58.89 23.67
N ALA A 172 -17.34 58.40 23.01
CA ALA A 172 -18.70 58.88 23.19
C ALA A 172 -19.65 57.68 23.19
N ALA A 173 -20.53 57.68 24.18
CA ALA A 173 -21.28 56.56 24.67
C ALA A 173 -22.65 56.39 24.01
N SER A 174 -23.27 55.27 24.39
CA SER A 174 -24.72 55.03 24.57
C SER A 174 -25.55 54.65 23.36
N GLY A 175 -26.06 53.41 23.44
CA GLY A 175 -27.03 52.81 22.54
C GLY A 175 -27.26 51.36 22.96
N SER A 176 -27.86 51.17 24.14
CA SER A 176 -28.27 49.85 24.63
C SER A 176 -29.39 49.29 23.75
N SER A 177 -29.14 48.17 23.09
CA SER A 177 -30.20 47.22 22.77
C SER A 177 -29.72 45.83 23.15
N ALA A 178 -30.54 45.19 23.99
CA ALA A 178 -30.34 43.84 24.47
C ALA A 178 -30.23 42.89 23.27
N ALA A 179 -29.05 42.33 23.05
CA ALA A 179 -28.84 41.18 22.18
C ALA A 179 -28.37 40.04 23.07
N GLU A 180 -29.18 39.00 23.05
CA GLU A 180 -29.07 37.78 23.82
C GLU A 180 -27.64 37.25 23.89
N SER A 181 -27.27 36.82 25.08
CA SER A 181 -26.07 36.05 25.39
C SER A 181 -26.06 34.73 24.60
N GLY A 182 -25.66 34.81 23.33
CA GLY A 182 -25.24 33.68 22.52
C GLY A 182 -23.85 33.25 22.95
N SER A 183 -23.79 32.26 23.84
CA SER A 183 -22.59 31.45 24.06
C SER A 183 -21.99 31.05 22.70
N SER A 184 -20.78 31.50 22.41
CA SER A 184 -20.05 31.17 21.19
C SER A 184 -19.67 29.70 21.18
N ALA A 185 -20.61 28.85 20.76
CA ALA A 185 -20.29 27.50 20.32
C ALA A 185 -19.35 27.63 19.10
N ALA A 186 -18.13 27.11 19.25
CA ALA A 186 -17.11 27.09 18.21
C ALA A 186 -17.72 26.66 16.87
N ARG A 187 -17.55 27.48 15.83
CA ARG A 187 -17.87 27.09 14.44
C ARG A 187 -17.08 25.81 14.16
N SER A 188 -17.77 24.68 14.06
CA SER A 188 -17.21 23.41 13.60
C SER A 188 -16.74 23.60 12.15
N GLY A 189 -15.51 24.06 11.98
CA GLY A 189 -14.87 24.19 10.68
C GLY A 189 -14.35 22.83 10.25
N SER A 190 -14.80 22.34 9.09
CA SER A 190 -14.25 21.13 8.47
C SER A 190 -12.75 21.29 8.26
N SER A 191 -11.98 20.25 8.61
CA SER A 191 -10.53 20.21 8.47
C SER A 191 -10.12 19.10 7.49
N LEU A 192 -8.98 19.27 6.82
CA LEU A 192 -8.45 18.31 5.86
C LEU A 192 -6.94 18.16 6.00
N LEU A 193 -6.48 16.92 6.09
CA LEU A 193 -5.06 16.59 6.04
C LEU A 193 -4.66 16.30 4.60
N LEU A 194 -3.59 16.90 4.11
CA LEU A 194 -3.15 16.79 2.73
C LEU A 194 -1.71 16.33 2.66
N TYR A 195 -1.40 15.46 1.71
CA TYR A 195 -0.02 15.14 1.40
C TYR A 195 0.19 14.91 -0.10
N CYS A 196 1.40 15.18 -0.54
CA CYS A 196 1.91 14.73 -1.83
C CYS A 196 3.20 13.94 -1.61
N TRP A 197 3.90 13.54 -2.68
CA TRP A 197 5.12 12.74 -2.56
C TRP A 197 6.20 13.33 -1.64
N ARG A 198 6.43 14.66 -1.69
CA ARG A 198 7.53 15.37 -1.03
C ARG A 198 7.11 16.55 -0.14
N GLY A 199 5.81 16.72 0.12
CA GLY A 199 5.30 17.82 0.97
C GLY A 199 5.54 19.21 0.37
N GLY A 200 5.51 19.33 -0.96
CA GLY A 200 5.81 20.57 -1.69
C GLY A 200 4.59 21.23 -2.32
N MET A 201 4.79 21.87 -3.48
CA MET A 201 3.78 22.71 -4.14
C MET A 201 2.45 22.00 -4.42
N ARG A 202 2.44 20.69 -4.72
CA ARG A 202 1.18 19.97 -5.02
C ARG A 202 0.18 20.03 -3.85
N SER A 203 0.61 19.61 -2.65
CA SER A 203 -0.24 19.64 -1.45
C SER A 203 -0.53 21.07 -1.00
N ALA A 204 0.43 22.00 -1.14
CA ALA A 204 0.23 23.40 -0.81
C ALA A 204 -0.79 24.09 -1.74
N SER A 205 -0.78 23.82 -3.04
CA SER A 205 -1.73 24.38 -4.00
C SER A 205 -3.15 23.88 -3.74
N VAL A 206 -3.32 22.60 -3.42
CA VAL A 206 -4.62 22.05 -3.04
C VAL A 206 -5.08 22.63 -1.69
N ALA A 207 -4.18 22.75 -0.72
CA ALA A 207 -4.50 23.37 0.57
C ALA A 207 -4.99 24.81 0.40
N TRP A 208 -4.32 25.62 -0.44
CA TRP A 208 -4.73 26.97 -0.75
C TRP A 208 -6.15 27.04 -1.36
N LEU A 209 -6.47 26.14 -2.30
CA LEU A 209 -7.81 26.06 -2.90
C LEU A 209 -8.86 25.75 -1.82
N MET A 210 -8.57 24.81 -0.93
CA MET A 210 -9.48 24.37 0.13
C MET A 210 -9.66 25.45 1.22
N GLU A 211 -8.59 26.14 1.59
CA GLU A 211 -8.64 27.30 2.50
C GLU A 211 -9.49 28.44 1.92
N SER A 212 -9.42 28.65 0.60
CA SER A 212 -10.23 29.65 -0.10
C SER A 212 -11.74 29.38 -0.04
N VAL A 213 -12.15 28.13 0.21
CA VAL A 213 -13.55 27.73 0.43
C VAL A 213 -13.87 27.42 1.91
N GLY A 214 -13.00 27.85 2.84
CA GLY A 214 -13.25 27.80 4.27
C GLY A 214 -12.91 26.46 4.96
N VAL A 215 -12.15 25.58 4.31
CA VAL A 215 -11.66 24.34 4.93
C VAL A 215 -10.29 24.57 5.55
N ARG A 216 -10.11 24.21 6.82
CA ARG A 216 -8.80 24.30 7.47
C ARG A 216 -7.90 23.15 7.01
N CYS A 217 -6.75 23.46 6.43
CA CYS A 217 -5.83 22.45 5.93
C CYS A 217 -4.59 22.30 6.81
N PHE A 218 -4.01 21.09 6.79
CA PHE A 218 -2.67 20.82 7.28
C PHE A 218 -1.95 19.96 6.25
N THR A 219 -0.65 20.18 6.04
CA THR A 219 0.13 19.39 5.08
C THR A 219 1.15 18.51 5.78
N LEU A 220 1.40 17.32 5.25
CA LEU A 220 2.48 16.46 5.75
C LEU A 220 3.84 17.02 5.36
N GLU A 221 4.66 17.38 6.35
CA GLU A 221 6.03 17.82 6.15
C GLU A 221 6.83 16.73 5.43
N ASN A 222 7.57 17.11 4.37
CA ASN A 222 8.32 16.19 3.50
C ASN A 222 7.47 15.09 2.83
N GLY A 223 6.14 15.14 2.98
CA GLY A 223 5.15 14.33 2.28
C GLY A 223 5.22 12.84 2.56
N TYR A 224 4.64 12.08 1.63
CA TYR A 224 4.57 10.62 1.70
C TYR A 224 5.95 9.96 1.85
N LYS A 225 7.02 10.56 1.30
CA LYS A 225 8.39 10.07 1.52
C LYS A 225 8.78 10.06 3.00
N ALA A 226 8.42 11.09 3.77
CA ALA A 226 8.71 11.12 5.20
C ALA A 226 7.88 10.10 5.97
N TYR A 227 6.61 9.92 5.61
CA TYR A 227 5.80 8.82 6.14
C TYR A 227 6.45 7.45 5.89
N ARG A 228 6.94 7.20 4.67
CA ARG A 228 7.64 5.94 4.34
C ARG A 228 8.91 5.75 5.16
N ASN A 229 9.70 6.80 5.37
CA ASN A 229 10.89 6.72 6.20
C ASN A 229 10.54 6.46 7.68
N HIS A 230 9.52 7.13 8.20
CA HIS A 230 9.02 6.92 9.56
C HIS A 230 8.56 5.47 9.76
N LEU A 231 7.80 4.93 8.81
CA LEU A 231 7.35 3.53 8.80
C LEU A 231 8.51 2.54 8.81
N LEU A 232 9.50 2.72 7.94
CA LEU A 232 10.66 1.82 7.89
C LEU A 232 11.45 1.91 9.20
N GLY A 233 11.67 3.12 9.71
CA GLY A 233 12.34 3.33 11.01
C GLY A 233 11.61 2.70 12.20
N PHE A 234 10.27 2.66 12.15
CA PHE A 234 9.46 1.95 13.14
C PHE A 234 9.74 0.45 13.15
N PHE A 235 9.89 -0.20 11.99
CA PHE A 235 10.18 -1.63 11.94
C PHE A 235 11.63 -1.97 12.30
N GLU A 236 12.59 -1.09 12.01
CA GLU A 236 13.97 -1.24 12.50
C GLU A 236 14.05 -1.25 14.04
N HIS A 237 13.16 -0.51 14.70
CA HIS A 237 13.09 -0.41 16.16
C HIS A 237 11.74 -0.88 16.69
N LEU A 238 11.20 -1.96 16.12
CA LEU A 238 9.85 -2.43 16.44
C LEU A 238 9.73 -2.66 17.95
N PRO A 239 8.86 -1.93 18.68
CA PRO A 239 8.83 -2.03 20.14
C PRO A 239 8.22 -3.35 20.63
N HIS A 240 7.27 -3.90 19.86
CA HIS A 240 6.48 -5.08 20.21
C HIS A 240 7.32 -6.35 20.36
N PRO A 241 7.27 -7.10 21.48
CA PRO A 241 7.74 -8.48 21.52
C PRO A 241 6.98 -9.32 20.48
N LEU A 242 7.66 -10.23 19.79
CA LEU A 242 7.04 -11.09 18.78
C LEU A 242 6.93 -12.54 19.23
N LYS A 243 5.82 -13.17 18.86
CA LYS A 243 5.61 -14.62 18.90
C LYS A 243 5.22 -15.09 17.50
N VAL A 244 5.89 -16.11 17.00
CA VAL A 244 5.64 -16.64 15.65
C VAL A 244 4.89 -17.95 15.77
N LEU A 245 3.72 -18.03 15.12
CA LEU A 245 2.95 -19.25 14.97
C LEU A 245 3.32 -19.93 13.65
N GLY A 246 4.07 -21.02 13.76
CA GLY A 246 4.36 -21.91 12.65
C GLY A 246 3.42 -23.11 12.61
N GLY A 247 3.39 -23.76 11.46
CA GLY A 247 2.60 -24.95 11.20
C GLY A 247 2.71 -25.31 9.72
N LEU A 248 2.59 -26.60 9.42
CA LEU A 248 2.56 -27.07 8.04
C LEU A 248 1.36 -26.48 7.29
N THR A 249 1.41 -26.43 5.96
CA THR A 249 0.26 -26.01 5.14
C THR A 249 -0.98 -26.85 5.48
N GLY A 250 -2.12 -26.19 5.66
CA GLY A 250 -3.38 -26.82 6.09
C GLY A 250 -3.50 -27.07 7.60
N SER A 251 -2.52 -26.69 8.42
CA SER A 251 -2.55 -26.89 9.89
C SER A 251 -3.63 -26.08 10.61
N GLY A 252 -4.11 -24.98 10.01
CA GLY A 252 -5.12 -24.10 10.60
C GLY A 252 -4.54 -22.90 11.36
N LYS A 253 -3.37 -22.40 10.96
CA LYS A 253 -2.71 -21.21 11.58
C LYS A 253 -3.63 -20.00 11.60
N THR A 254 -4.20 -19.64 10.44
CA THR A 254 -5.08 -18.47 10.29
C THR A 254 -6.31 -18.58 11.19
N GLU A 255 -7.00 -19.73 11.21
CA GLU A 255 -8.13 -20.00 12.11
C GLU A 255 -7.71 -19.83 13.59
N ARG A 256 -6.55 -20.38 13.97
CA ARG A 256 -6.02 -20.27 15.33
C ARG A 256 -5.72 -18.82 15.71
N LEU A 257 -5.11 -18.05 14.82
CA LEU A 257 -4.81 -16.64 15.03
C LEU A 257 -6.08 -15.82 15.22
N HIS A 258 -7.14 -16.10 14.46
CA HIS A 258 -8.42 -15.41 14.61
C HIS A 258 -9.05 -15.70 15.98
N LEU A 259 -9.05 -16.97 16.41
CA LEU A 259 -9.52 -17.34 17.76
C LEU A 259 -8.72 -16.65 18.87
N MET A 260 -7.41 -16.48 18.68
CA MET A 260 -6.56 -15.76 19.63
C MET A 260 -6.87 -14.27 19.66
N ALA A 261 -7.12 -13.65 18.50
CA ALA A 261 -7.55 -12.26 18.41
C ALA A 261 -8.90 -12.04 19.11
N GLU A 262 -9.86 -12.96 18.92
CA GLU A 262 -11.15 -12.97 19.63
C GLU A 262 -10.98 -13.12 21.15
N ALA A 263 -9.99 -13.90 21.59
CA ALA A 263 -9.61 -14.03 22.99
C ALA A 263 -8.84 -12.82 23.55
N GLY A 264 -8.58 -11.79 22.72
CA GLY A 264 -7.97 -10.53 23.12
C GLY A 264 -6.44 -10.47 22.99
N GLU A 265 -5.80 -11.47 22.38
CA GLU A 265 -4.37 -11.40 22.02
C GLU A 265 -4.14 -10.43 20.85
N GLN A 266 -2.93 -9.87 20.75
CA GLN A 266 -2.57 -9.03 19.61
C GLN A 266 -2.07 -9.90 18.48
N VAL A 267 -2.71 -9.81 17.32
CA VAL A 267 -2.47 -10.69 16.18
C VAL A 267 -2.36 -9.85 14.92
N ILE A 268 -1.35 -10.16 14.11
CA ILE A 268 -1.21 -9.67 12.74
C ILE A 268 -1.35 -10.87 11.80
N ASP A 269 -2.43 -10.87 11.02
CA ASP A 269 -2.66 -11.79 9.91
C ASP A 269 -1.86 -11.29 8.69
N LEU A 270 -0.69 -11.88 8.46
CA LEU A 270 0.22 -11.43 7.40
C LEU A 270 -0.29 -11.85 6.02
N GLU A 271 -0.83 -13.07 5.91
CA GLU A 271 -1.46 -13.58 4.70
C GLU A 271 -2.67 -12.75 4.29
N GLY A 272 -3.56 -12.43 5.25
CA GLY A 272 -4.73 -11.59 5.03
C GLY A 272 -4.36 -10.19 4.54
N LEU A 273 -3.37 -9.54 5.17
CA LEU A 273 -2.86 -8.24 4.72
C LEU A 273 -2.21 -8.31 3.33
N ALA A 274 -1.59 -9.44 2.98
CA ALA A 274 -0.96 -9.65 1.68
C ALA A 274 -1.95 -10.13 0.60
N GLY A 275 -3.21 -10.42 0.95
CA GLY A 275 -4.18 -11.06 0.05
C GLY A 275 -3.66 -12.39 -0.50
N HIS A 276 -3.10 -13.23 0.36
CA HIS A 276 -2.45 -14.49 0.02
C HIS A 276 -2.97 -15.63 0.91
N LYS A 277 -2.69 -16.88 0.54
CA LYS A 277 -2.84 -18.08 1.40
C LYS A 277 -1.53 -18.87 1.39
N GLY A 278 -1.08 -19.42 2.51
CA GLY A 278 0.22 -20.08 2.71
C GLY A 278 0.44 -21.42 2.00
N SER A 279 0.15 -21.49 0.70
CA SER A 279 0.21 -22.70 -0.11
C SER A 279 0.53 -22.42 -1.60
N ALA A 280 0.76 -23.48 -2.39
CA ALA A 280 0.86 -23.42 -3.86
C ALA A 280 -0.35 -22.72 -4.51
N PHE A 281 -1.49 -22.85 -3.84
CA PHE A 281 -2.79 -22.36 -4.26
C PHE A 281 -3.08 -20.97 -3.66
N GLY A 282 -2.03 -20.29 -3.19
CA GLY A 282 -2.11 -19.08 -2.39
C GLY A 282 -2.91 -17.93 -2.98
N ASN A 283 -2.92 -17.81 -4.32
CA ASN A 283 -3.63 -16.76 -5.04
C ASN A 283 -5.00 -17.20 -5.56
N LEU A 284 -5.40 -18.45 -5.34
CA LEU A 284 -6.58 -19.01 -5.97
C LEU A 284 -7.85 -18.45 -5.30
N GLY A 285 -8.70 -17.80 -6.08
CA GLY A 285 -9.95 -17.20 -5.60
C GLY A 285 -9.77 -15.92 -4.77
N LEU A 286 -8.59 -15.31 -4.76
CA LEU A 286 -8.32 -14.07 -4.02
C LEU A 286 -8.22 -12.86 -4.95
N PRO A 287 -8.50 -11.65 -4.44
CA PRO A 287 -8.23 -10.41 -5.17
C PRO A 287 -6.72 -10.26 -5.47
N PRO A 288 -6.35 -9.36 -6.40
CA PRO A 288 -4.95 -9.04 -6.62
C PRO A 288 -4.27 -8.62 -5.32
N GLN A 289 -3.10 -9.20 -5.03
CA GLN A 289 -2.30 -8.79 -3.87
C GLN A 289 -2.03 -7.28 -3.93
N PRO A 290 -1.85 -6.58 -2.80
CA PRO A 290 -1.35 -5.20 -2.81
C PRO A 290 0.08 -5.13 -3.38
N SER A 291 0.57 -3.92 -3.62
CA SER A 291 2.00 -3.74 -3.83
C SER A 291 2.75 -3.97 -2.50
N THR A 292 4.06 -4.24 -2.57
CA THR A 292 4.93 -4.27 -1.36
C THR A 292 4.84 -2.97 -0.55
N GLU A 293 4.76 -1.83 -1.23
CA GLU A 293 4.73 -0.53 -0.56
C GLU A 293 3.41 -0.36 0.22
N HIS A 294 2.27 -0.71 -0.38
CA HIS A 294 0.98 -0.62 0.27
C HIS A 294 0.79 -1.68 1.36
N PHE A 295 1.25 -2.91 1.12
CA PHE A 295 1.30 -3.97 2.14
C PHE A 295 2.02 -3.49 3.40
N GLN A 296 3.21 -2.90 3.25
CA GLN A 296 3.97 -2.37 4.38
C GLN A 296 3.23 -1.23 5.09
N ASN A 297 2.51 -0.36 4.36
CA ASN A 297 1.68 0.69 4.96
C ASN A 297 0.57 0.12 5.83
N MET A 298 -0.15 -0.89 5.34
CA MET A 298 -1.20 -1.56 6.11
C MET A 298 -0.63 -2.28 7.33
N LEU A 299 0.55 -2.90 7.18
CA LEU A 299 1.25 -3.56 8.27
C LEU A 299 1.62 -2.57 9.38
N TYR A 300 2.18 -1.41 9.02
CA TYR A 300 2.51 -0.35 9.98
C TYR A 300 1.27 0.17 10.70
N ASP A 301 0.18 0.42 9.97
CA ASP A 301 -1.07 0.87 10.56
C ASP A 301 -1.59 -0.16 11.56
N ALA A 302 -1.60 -1.45 11.21
CA ALA A 302 -2.00 -2.52 12.12
C ALA A 302 -1.15 -2.57 13.40
N PHE A 303 0.19 -2.52 13.29
CA PHE A 303 1.08 -2.48 14.45
C PHE A 303 0.95 -1.20 15.28
N SER A 304 0.68 -0.05 14.66
CA SER A 304 0.62 1.24 15.35
C SER A 304 -0.57 1.37 16.31
N HIS A 305 -1.61 0.55 16.13
CA HIS A 305 -2.79 0.50 17.00
C HIS A 305 -2.66 -0.52 18.14
N MET A 306 -1.53 -1.22 18.24
CA MET A 306 -1.27 -2.23 19.27
C MET A 306 -0.55 -1.64 20.48
N ASP A 307 -0.72 -2.30 21.62
CA ASP A 307 0.03 -2.04 22.84
C ASP A 307 1.49 -2.54 22.68
N PRO A 308 2.49 -1.64 22.72
CA PRO A 308 3.89 -2.00 22.54
C PRO A 308 4.46 -2.88 23.66
N ALA A 309 3.82 -2.91 24.84
CA ALA A 309 4.27 -3.72 25.97
C ALA A 309 3.79 -5.18 25.87
N ARG A 310 2.80 -5.47 25.02
CA ARG A 310 2.21 -6.80 24.86
C ARG A 310 2.79 -7.52 23.64
N PRO A 311 2.95 -8.85 23.70
CA PRO A 311 3.41 -9.63 22.56
C PRO A 311 2.43 -9.55 21.39
N VAL A 312 2.96 -9.57 20.17
CA VAL A 312 2.19 -9.66 18.92
C VAL A 312 2.47 -11.01 18.27
N TRP A 313 1.39 -11.72 17.95
CA TRP A 313 1.42 -12.97 17.21
C TRP A 313 1.41 -12.72 15.72
N VAL A 314 2.31 -13.41 15.01
CA VAL A 314 2.42 -13.37 13.55
C VAL A 314 2.52 -14.79 13.00
N GLU A 315 2.12 -14.97 11.75
CA GLU A 315 2.31 -16.23 11.02
C GLU A 315 3.79 -16.46 10.68
N ASP A 316 4.22 -17.73 10.64
CA ASP A 316 5.53 -18.13 10.12
C ASP A 316 5.59 -18.09 8.59
N GLU A 317 5.46 -16.89 8.04
CA GLU A 317 5.64 -16.65 6.62
C GLU A 317 7.09 -16.38 6.26
N SER A 318 7.42 -16.58 4.98
CA SER A 318 8.75 -16.22 4.47
C SER A 318 8.90 -14.70 4.34
N ARG A 319 10.12 -14.21 4.08
CA ARG A 319 10.37 -12.77 3.82
C ARG A 319 9.42 -12.20 2.76
N ASN A 320 9.00 -13.03 1.81
CA ASN A 320 8.09 -12.67 0.73
C ASN A 320 6.80 -13.51 0.80
N ILE A 321 5.66 -12.82 0.86
CA ILE A 321 4.32 -13.41 0.83
C ILE A 321 3.74 -13.14 -0.56
N GLY A 322 3.96 -14.09 -1.48
CA GLY A 322 3.77 -13.84 -2.90
C GLY A 322 4.69 -12.70 -3.38
N ARG A 323 4.11 -11.59 -3.84
CA ARG A 323 4.85 -10.40 -4.26
C ARG A 323 5.15 -9.40 -3.14
N CYS A 324 4.50 -9.55 -1.98
CA CYS A 324 4.59 -8.63 -0.85
C CYS A 324 5.84 -8.96 -0.01
N SER A 325 6.75 -8.00 0.17
CA SER A 325 7.93 -8.17 1.03
C SER A 325 7.73 -7.56 2.40
N LEU A 326 8.08 -8.31 3.44
CA LEU A 326 8.18 -7.79 4.80
C LEU A 326 9.29 -6.71 4.90
N PRO A 327 9.14 -5.71 5.78
CA PRO A 327 10.23 -4.83 6.17
C PRO A 327 11.38 -5.60 6.83
N ASP A 328 12.62 -5.17 6.59
CA ASP A 328 13.82 -5.87 7.03
C ASP A 328 13.88 -6.02 8.56
N GLY A 329 13.71 -4.92 9.31
CA GLY A 329 13.67 -4.98 10.78
C GLY A 329 12.57 -5.89 11.36
N LEU A 330 11.40 -6.00 10.70
CA LEU A 330 10.37 -6.96 11.12
C LEU A 330 10.81 -8.40 10.86
N TRP A 331 11.33 -8.67 9.66
CA TRP A 331 11.81 -10.00 9.28
C TRP A 331 12.90 -10.50 10.22
N ASP A 332 13.89 -9.67 10.50
CA ASP A 332 15.01 -10.02 11.39
C ASP A 332 14.50 -10.33 12.80
N LYS A 333 13.52 -9.56 13.30
CA LYS A 333 12.89 -9.82 14.59
C LYS A 333 12.07 -11.11 14.59
N MET A 334 11.35 -11.42 13.51
CA MET A 334 10.62 -12.69 13.36
C MET A 334 11.56 -13.90 13.43
N GLN A 335 12.77 -13.81 12.85
CA GLN A 335 13.75 -14.92 12.89
C GLN A 335 14.28 -15.22 14.30
N GLN A 336 14.20 -14.25 15.21
CA GLN A 336 14.68 -14.36 16.60
C GLN A 336 13.54 -14.53 17.61
N ALA A 337 12.29 -14.45 17.15
CA ALA A 337 11.10 -14.51 17.99
C ALA A 337 10.87 -15.92 18.55
N ARG A 338 10.12 -16.00 19.66
CA ARG A 338 9.68 -17.30 20.19
C ARG A 338 8.78 -17.98 19.18
N PHE A 339 9.10 -19.24 18.88
CA PHE A 339 8.42 -20.03 17.87
C PHE A 339 7.48 -21.06 18.50
N TYR A 340 6.26 -21.08 18.01
CA TYR A 340 5.20 -21.98 18.44
C TYR A 340 4.76 -22.83 17.26
N LEU A 341 4.83 -24.15 17.39
CA LEU A 341 4.44 -25.06 16.34
C LEU A 341 3.01 -25.58 16.57
N LEU A 342 2.15 -25.36 15.59
CA LEU A 342 0.86 -26.05 15.47
C LEU A 342 1.11 -27.39 14.78
N ASP A 343 1.10 -28.46 15.57
CA ASP A 343 1.24 -29.82 15.08
C ASP A 343 -0.15 -30.38 14.76
N THR A 344 -0.46 -30.49 13.47
CA THR A 344 -1.75 -30.96 12.96
C THR A 344 -1.52 -32.21 12.13
N PRO A 345 -2.18 -33.35 12.43
CA PRO A 345 -2.04 -34.58 11.67
C PRO A 345 -2.30 -34.39 10.17
N LEU A 346 -1.58 -35.14 9.32
CA LEU A 346 -1.72 -35.06 7.85
C LEU A 346 -3.17 -35.18 7.39
N GLU A 347 -3.93 -36.12 7.96
CA GLU A 347 -5.32 -36.36 7.55
C GLU A 347 -6.23 -35.14 7.79
N GLU A 348 -6.10 -34.49 8.94
CA GLU A 348 -6.86 -33.27 9.26
C GLU A 348 -6.49 -32.10 8.32
N ARG A 349 -5.21 -32.00 7.94
CA ARG A 349 -4.74 -30.98 6.99
C ARG A 349 -5.29 -31.23 5.59
N VAL A 350 -5.27 -32.48 5.13
CA VAL A 350 -5.85 -32.88 3.83
C VAL A 350 -7.34 -32.56 3.81
N GLU A 351 -8.08 -32.92 4.87
CA GLU A 351 -9.50 -32.60 5.00
C GLU A 351 -9.78 -31.10 4.97
N ARG A 352 -8.97 -30.28 5.66
CA ARG A 352 -9.11 -28.82 5.63
C ARG A 352 -8.86 -28.28 4.21
N LEU A 353 -7.79 -28.72 3.55
CA LEU A 353 -7.49 -28.30 2.18
C LEU A 353 -8.52 -28.79 1.17
N MET A 354 -9.12 -29.97 1.37
CA MET A 354 -10.21 -30.46 0.52
C MET A 354 -11.44 -29.58 0.63
N ARG A 355 -11.79 -29.08 1.83
CA ARG A 355 -12.89 -28.11 1.98
C ARG A 355 -12.60 -26.79 1.30
N GLU A 356 -11.34 -26.36 1.32
CA GLU A 356 -10.93 -25.08 0.76
C GLU A 356 -10.76 -25.11 -0.76
N TYR A 357 -10.13 -26.16 -1.29
CA TYR A 357 -9.70 -26.26 -2.69
C TYR A 357 -10.45 -27.31 -3.50
N GLY A 358 -11.15 -28.25 -2.86
CA GLY A 358 -11.78 -29.40 -3.52
C GLY A 358 -12.87 -29.06 -4.52
N ASN A 359 -13.46 -27.86 -4.42
CA ASN A 359 -14.52 -27.38 -5.31
C ASN A 359 -14.01 -26.49 -6.45
N PHE A 360 -12.71 -26.23 -6.54
CA PHE A 360 -12.16 -25.45 -7.65
C PHE A 360 -12.09 -26.30 -8.92
N ASP A 361 -12.18 -25.61 -10.06
CA ASP A 361 -11.98 -26.21 -11.38
C ASP A 361 -10.63 -26.95 -11.43
N PRO A 362 -10.60 -28.23 -11.86
CA PRO A 362 -9.37 -28.99 -12.05
C PRO A 362 -8.29 -28.25 -12.87
N ASP A 363 -8.67 -27.47 -13.87
CA ASP A 363 -7.74 -26.70 -14.72
C ASP A 363 -7.04 -25.59 -13.92
N MET A 364 -7.74 -24.98 -12.96
CA MET A 364 -7.17 -23.99 -12.06
C MET A 364 -6.14 -24.61 -11.10
N LEU A 365 -6.44 -25.79 -10.57
CA LEU A 365 -5.53 -26.54 -9.70
C LEU A 365 -4.30 -27.03 -10.47
N GLU A 366 -4.48 -27.53 -11.68
CA GLU A 366 -3.38 -27.89 -12.59
C GLU A 366 -2.44 -26.69 -12.82
N THR A 367 -3.01 -25.52 -13.14
CA THR A 367 -2.24 -24.30 -13.36
C THR A 367 -1.41 -23.92 -12.12
N ALA A 368 -1.96 -24.09 -10.92
CA ALA A 368 -1.24 -23.84 -9.68
C ALA A 368 -0.11 -24.85 -9.44
N ILE A 369 -0.33 -26.14 -9.70
CA ILE A 369 0.69 -27.20 -9.59
C ILE A 369 1.85 -26.93 -10.55
N LEU A 370 1.56 -26.53 -11.79
CA LEU A 370 2.58 -26.26 -12.79
C LEU A 370 3.51 -25.09 -12.40
N LYS A 371 3.02 -24.11 -11.64
CA LYS A 371 3.85 -23.01 -11.11
C LYS A 371 4.95 -23.50 -10.17
N ILE A 372 4.71 -24.60 -9.45
CA ILE A 372 5.69 -25.21 -8.54
C ILE A 372 6.42 -26.42 -9.14
N GLN A 373 6.21 -26.74 -10.42
CA GLN A 373 6.75 -27.94 -11.07
C GLN A 373 8.25 -28.13 -10.86
N LYS A 374 9.04 -27.06 -11.04
CA LYS A 374 10.51 -27.11 -10.88
C LYS A 374 10.93 -27.55 -9.48
N ARG A 375 10.12 -27.20 -8.48
CA ARG A 375 10.35 -27.48 -7.07
C ARG A 375 9.80 -28.85 -6.66
N LEU A 376 8.60 -29.19 -7.11
CA LEU A 376 7.92 -30.46 -6.87
C LEU A 376 8.60 -31.64 -7.60
N GLY A 377 9.26 -31.36 -8.72
CA GLY A 377 9.86 -32.36 -9.61
C GLY A 377 8.88 -32.80 -10.71
N TYR A 378 9.40 -33.05 -11.91
CA TYR A 378 8.60 -33.34 -13.10
C TYR A 378 7.68 -34.57 -12.92
N ASP A 379 8.18 -35.66 -12.35
CA ASP A 379 7.42 -36.90 -12.18
C ASP A 379 6.24 -36.73 -11.20
N MET A 380 6.49 -36.09 -10.05
CA MET A 380 5.44 -35.84 -9.06
C MET A 380 4.43 -34.82 -9.55
N SER A 381 4.88 -33.80 -10.28
CA SER A 381 3.99 -32.83 -10.92
C SER A 381 3.07 -33.50 -11.93
N LYS A 382 3.60 -34.41 -12.76
CA LYS A 382 2.79 -35.17 -13.72
C LYS A 382 1.71 -35.99 -13.02
N LYS A 383 2.08 -36.72 -11.96
CA LYS A 383 1.12 -37.51 -11.15
C LYS A 383 0.05 -36.64 -10.49
N ALA A 384 0.43 -35.48 -9.94
CA ALA A 384 -0.51 -34.56 -9.32
C ALA A 384 -1.50 -33.97 -10.34
N VAL A 385 -1.02 -33.59 -11.52
CA VAL A 385 -1.87 -33.10 -12.63
C VAL A 385 -2.81 -34.19 -13.14
N GLU A 386 -2.33 -35.42 -13.33
CA GLU A 386 -3.17 -36.56 -13.71
C GLU A 386 -4.27 -36.81 -12.67
N ALA A 387 -3.93 -36.76 -11.38
CA ALA A 387 -4.90 -36.90 -10.30
C ALA A 387 -5.97 -35.79 -10.33
N CYS A 388 -5.59 -34.52 -10.58
CA CYS A 388 -6.54 -33.42 -10.77
C CYS A 388 -7.50 -33.69 -11.95
N ARG A 389 -6.97 -34.08 -13.11
CA ARG A 389 -7.76 -34.34 -14.34
C ARG A 389 -8.73 -35.52 -14.18
N CYS A 390 -8.37 -36.51 -13.36
CA CYS A 390 -9.24 -37.64 -13.04
C CYS A 390 -10.26 -37.33 -11.92
N GLY A 391 -10.33 -36.09 -11.43
CA GLY A 391 -11.22 -35.69 -10.33
C GLY A 391 -10.75 -36.18 -8.95
N ASN A 392 -9.57 -36.77 -8.84
CA ASN A 392 -8.99 -37.21 -7.58
C ASN A 392 -8.14 -36.08 -6.95
N ILE A 393 -8.83 -35.01 -6.55
CA ILE A 393 -8.20 -33.80 -5.99
C ILE A 393 -7.44 -34.12 -4.69
N ARG A 394 -7.95 -35.06 -3.89
CA ARG A 394 -7.31 -35.51 -2.66
C ARG A 394 -5.88 -36.00 -2.90
N THR A 395 -5.70 -36.92 -3.85
CA THR A 395 -4.36 -37.43 -4.18
C THR A 395 -3.45 -36.32 -4.72
N ALA A 396 -3.97 -35.38 -5.50
CA ALA A 396 -3.18 -34.24 -5.97
C ALA A 396 -2.68 -33.36 -4.80
N LEU A 397 -3.55 -33.08 -3.82
CA LEU A 397 -3.20 -32.32 -2.61
C LEU A 397 -2.18 -33.06 -1.74
N GLU A 398 -2.34 -34.37 -1.54
CA GLU A 398 -1.40 -35.21 -0.78
C GLU A 398 0.01 -35.17 -1.39
N ILE A 399 0.12 -35.29 -2.72
CA ILE A 399 1.40 -35.18 -3.44
C ILE A 399 2.04 -33.81 -3.22
N CYS A 400 1.24 -32.74 -3.33
CA CYS A 400 1.73 -31.38 -3.11
C CYS A 400 2.20 -31.17 -1.66
N LEU A 401 1.42 -31.63 -0.68
CA LEU A 401 1.74 -31.54 0.74
C LEU A 401 3.04 -32.26 1.10
N ALA A 402 3.26 -33.47 0.57
CA ALA A 402 4.49 -34.22 0.84
C ALA A 402 5.76 -33.43 0.46
N TYR A 403 5.70 -32.62 -0.59
CA TYR A 403 6.77 -31.70 -0.96
C TYR A 403 6.95 -30.55 0.06
N TYR A 404 5.85 -29.90 0.43
CA TYR A 404 5.87 -28.78 1.38
C TYR A 404 6.38 -29.20 2.76
N ASP A 405 5.93 -30.37 3.25
CA ASP A 405 6.32 -30.90 4.55
C ASP A 405 7.84 -31.17 4.61
N LYS A 406 8.41 -31.70 3.52
CA LYS A 406 9.86 -31.93 3.43
C LYS A 406 10.67 -30.63 3.49
N ALA A 407 10.22 -29.59 2.80
CA ALA A 407 10.88 -28.28 2.81
C ALA A 407 10.76 -27.60 4.18
N TYR A 408 9.61 -27.73 4.84
CA TYR A 408 9.34 -27.12 6.14
C TYR A 408 10.09 -27.81 7.28
N THR A 409 10.24 -29.14 7.24
CA THR A 409 10.98 -29.91 8.26
C THR A 409 12.43 -29.44 8.39
N TYR A 410 13.09 -29.11 7.28
CA TYR A 410 14.45 -28.55 7.28
C TYR A 410 14.52 -27.18 7.99
N GLN A 411 13.53 -26.32 7.76
CA GLN A 411 13.45 -25.02 8.43
C GLN A 411 13.17 -25.17 9.93
N LEU A 412 12.26 -26.08 10.30
CA LEU A 412 11.98 -26.42 11.69
C LEU A 412 13.23 -26.93 12.43
N GLU A 413 14.00 -27.83 11.81
CA GLU A 413 15.24 -28.34 12.41
C GLU A 413 16.27 -27.23 12.64
N THR A 414 16.36 -26.28 11.72
CA THR A 414 17.26 -25.13 11.85
C THR A 414 16.81 -24.21 13.00
N ARG A 415 15.50 -23.95 13.13
CA ARG A 415 14.95 -23.16 14.25
C ARG A 415 15.04 -23.86 15.60
N LYS A 416 14.78 -25.18 15.65
CA LYS A 416 14.94 -26.02 16.86
C LYS A 416 16.34 -25.87 17.45
N LYS A 417 17.37 -25.87 16.60
CA LYS A 417 18.77 -25.76 17.03
C LYS A 417 19.13 -24.39 17.59
N ASN A 418 18.49 -23.32 17.12
CA ASN A 418 18.89 -21.95 17.45
C ASN A 418 18.07 -21.31 18.57
N TYR A 419 16.78 -21.63 18.71
CA TYR A 419 15.86 -20.89 19.60
C TYR A 419 14.90 -21.75 20.43
N GLY A 420 14.91 -23.08 20.24
CA GLY A 420 13.91 -23.98 20.84
C GLY A 420 12.53 -23.88 20.18
N ILE A 421 11.68 -24.89 20.39
CA ILE A 421 10.27 -24.88 19.95
C ILE A 421 9.38 -25.08 21.16
N HIS A 422 8.36 -24.23 21.30
CA HIS A 422 7.28 -24.42 22.24
C HIS A 422 6.11 -25.10 21.53
N THR A 423 5.53 -26.14 22.14
CA THR A 423 4.30 -26.78 21.64
C THR A 423 3.08 -26.05 22.20
N PHE A 424 2.04 -25.90 21.39
CA PHE A 424 0.84 -25.15 21.77
C PHE A 424 0.11 -25.75 22.99
N ASP A 425 0.33 -27.03 23.29
CA ASP A 425 -0.20 -27.73 24.49
C ASP A 425 0.33 -27.19 25.83
N THR A 426 1.24 -26.20 25.80
CA THR A 426 1.81 -25.57 27.00
C THR A 426 1.40 -24.10 27.19
N ILE A 427 0.38 -23.62 26.46
CA ILE A 427 -0.11 -22.23 26.51
C ILE A 427 -1.52 -22.16 27.08
#